data_AF-A0A2T4JQB8-F1
#
_entry.id   AF-A0A2T4JQB8-F1
#
_cell.length_a   1.000
_cell.length_b   1.000
_cell.length_c   1.000
_cell.angle_alpha   90.00
_cell.angle_beta   90.00
_cell.angle_gamma   90.00
#
_symmetry.space_group_name_H-M   'P 1'
#
loop_
_entity.id
_entity.type
_entity.pdbx_description
1 polymer ?
#
loop_
_entity_poly.entity_id
_entity_poly.type
_entity_poly.pdbx_seq_one_letter_code
_entity_poly.pdbx_strand_id
1 'polypeptide(L)'
;MMGTRSHYLPSARALHMMSDPDRGAILDYHLRQIEDEISGIQSGYITVNHKGRAHYLSLARARMRRLVKLAQSFGYWEDEPEHVATAEAA
;
A
#
# COMPACT_ATOMS: atom_id res chain seq x y z
N MET A 1 22.89 0.84 -8.57
CA MET A 1 22.54 1.99 -7.73
C MET A 1 21.45 1.55 -6.76
N MET A 2 21.76 1.40 -5.47
CA MET A 2 20.73 1.15 -4.45
C MET A 2 20.02 2.48 -4.22
N GLY A 3 18.99 2.77 -5.01
CA GLY A 3 18.12 3.92 -4.77
C GLY A 3 17.57 3.79 -3.35
N THR A 4 17.75 4.83 -2.55
CA THR A 4 17.29 4.89 -1.15
C THR A 4 15.78 4.64 -1.13
N ARG A 5 15.36 3.39 -0.93
CA ARG A 5 13.95 3.03 -0.85
C ARG A 5 13.40 3.68 0.41
N SER A 6 12.68 4.79 0.23
CA SER A 6 12.07 5.49 1.34
C SER A 6 11.00 4.59 1.94
N HIS A 7 11.23 4.12 3.16
CA HIS A 7 10.28 3.28 3.89
C HIS A 7 9.09 4.08 4.45
N TYR A 8 9.07 5.39 4.22
CA TYR A 8 8.03 6.29 4.73
C TYR A 8 6.87 6.36 3.75
N LEU A 9 5.66 6.22 4.30
CA LEU A 9 4.42 6.52 3.60
C LEU A 9 4.28 8.03 3.39
N PRO A 10 3.55 8.46 2.35
CA PRO A 10 3.24 9.88 2.18
C PRO A 10 2.45 10.38 3.38
N SER A 11 2.73 11.60 3.83
CA SER A 11 1.99 12.20 4.94
C SER A 11 0.59 12.63 4.47
N ALA A 12 -0.44 12.34 5.27
CA ALA A 12 -1.81 12.77 4.97
C ALA A 12 -1.90 14.29 4.74
N ARG A 13 -1.18 15.07 5.55
CA ARG A 13 -1.11 16.52 5.41
C ARG A 13 -0.55 16.96 4.06
N ALA A 14 0.49 16.30 3.56
CA ALA A 14 1.05 16.60 2.24
C ALA A 14 0.05 16.28 1.13
N LEU A 15 -0.62 15.13 1.22
CA LEU A 15 -1.63 14.72 0.23
C LEU A 15 -2.85 15.64 0.18
N HIS A 16 -3.29 16.19 1.31
CA HIS A 16 -4.38 17.18 1.35
C HIS A 16 -4.06 18.49 0.62
N MET A 17 -2.79 18.86 0.50
CA MET A 17 -2.37 20.07 -0.20
C MET A 17 -2.19 19.86 -1.70
N MET A 18 -2.35 18.64 -2.18
CA MET A 18 -2.16 18.26 -3.58
C MET A 18 -3.49 18.20 -4.32
N SER A 19 -3.41 18.41 -5.64
CA SER A 19 -4.53 18.14 -6.54
C SER A 19 -4.87 16.65 -6.55
N ASP A 20 -6.12 16.31 -6.86
CA ASP A 20 -6.57 14.92 -6.94
C ASP A 20 -5.76 14.05 -7.94
N PRO A 21 -5.40 14.51 -9.16
CA PRO A 21 -4.55 13.70 -10.04
C PRO A 21 -3.15 13.46 -9.48
N ASP A 22 -2.53 14.47 -8.85
CA ASP A 22 -1.21 14.31 -8.23
C ASP A 22 -1.27 13.36 -7.03
N ARG A 23 -2.34 13.47 -6.23
CA ARG A 23 -2.58 12.61 -5.08
C ARG A 23 -2.70 11.15 -5.49
N GLY A 24 -3.51 10.87 -6.51
CA GLY A 24 -3.67 9.52 -7.07
C GLY A 24 -2.33 8.96 -7.56
N ALA A 25 -1.57 9.74 -8.33
CA ALA A 25 -0.27 9.32 -8.84
C ALA A 25 0.74 8.98 -7.73
N ILE A 26 0.77 9.75 -6.64
CA ILE A 26 1.64 9.48 -5.49
C ILE A 26 1.19 8.22 -4.74
N LEU A 27 -0.10 8.05 -4.52
CA LEU A 27 -0.65 6.86 -3.88
C LEU A 27 -0.29 5.59 -4.68
N ASP A 28 -0.51 5.60 -5.99
CA ASP A 28 -0.17 4.50 -6.89
C ASP A 28 1.34 4.20 -6.91
N TYR A 29 2.18 5.24 -6.93
CA TYR A 29 3.63 5.08 -6.87
C TYR A 29 4.07 4.35 -5.60
N HIS A 30 3.53 4.74 -4.44
CA HIS A 30 3.85 4.10 -3.17
C HIS A 30 3.29 2.67 -3.07
N LEU A 31 2.13 2.41 -3.69
CA LEU A 31 1.57 1.06 -3.74
C LEU A 31 2.52 0.11 -4.48
N ARG A 32 2.93 0.49 -5.70
CA ARG A 32 3.88 -0.30 -6.51
C ARG A 32 5.21 -0.54 -5.79
N GLN A 33 5.76 0.49 -5.13
CA GLN A 33 6.99 0.35 -4.35
C GLN A 33 6.88 -0.71 -3.24
N ILE A 34 5.74 -0.74 -2.54
CA ILE A 34 5.51 -1.71 -1.45
C ILE A 34 5.28 -3.11 -2.02
N GLU A 35 4.56 -3.24 -3.14
CA GLU A 35 4.36 -4.51 -3.85
C GLU A 35 5.69 -5.10 -4.35
N ASP A 36 6.53 -4.27 -4.96
CA ASP A 36 7.89 -4.63 -5.39
C ASP A 36 8.75 -5.06 -4.20
N GLU A 37 8.62 -4.39 -3.05
CA GLU A 37 9.33 -4.76 -1.83
C GLU A 37 8.86 -6.13 -1.31
N ILE A 38 7.54 -6.36 -1.25
CA ILE A 38 6.96 -7.64 -0.82
C ILE A 38 7.43 -8.77 -1.76
N SER A 39 7.31 -8.56 -3.07
CA SER A 39 7.74 -9.51 -4.10
C SER A 39 9.24 -9.77 -4.03
N GLY A 40 10.05 -8.74 -3.87
CA GLY A 40 11.50 -8.86 -3.74
C GLY A 40 11.92 -9.63 -2.48
N ILE A 41 11.25 -9.41 -1.34
CA ILE A 41 11.50 -10.18 -0.11
C ILE A 41 11.02 -11.64 -0.29
N GLN A 42 9.92 -11.86 -1.00
CA GLN A 42 9.36 -13.19 -1.23
C GLN A 42 10.19 -14.05 -2.19
N SER A 43 10.72 -13.44 -3.25
CA SER A 43 11.62 -14.08 -4.21
C SER A 43 13.03 -14.27 -3.67
N GLY A 44 13.41 -13.54 -2.61
CA GLY A 44 14.78 -13.51 -2.11
C GLY A 44 15.71 -12.55 -2.87
N TYR A 45 15.19 -11.83 -3.87
CA TYR A 45 15.91 -10.75 -4.54
C TYR A 45 16.31 -9.62 -3.57
N ILE A 46 15.47 -9.35 -2.56
CA ILE A 46 15.80 -8.45 -1.45
C ILE A 46 16.26 -9.29 -0.27
N THR A 47 17.56 -9.25 -0.01
CA THR A 47 18.14 -9.85 1.19
C THR A 47 17.84 -8.99 2.40
N VAL A 48 17.13 -9.56 3.36
CA VAL A 48 16.79 -8.90 4.63
C VAL A 48 17.84 -9.21 5.69
N ASN A 49 17.96 -8.35 6.70
CA ASN A 49 18.94 -8.51 7.77
C ASN A 49 18.52 -9.58 8.82
N HIS A 50 19.26 -9.62 9.94
CA HIS A 50 19.10 -10.56 11.04
C HIS A 50 17.68 -10.64 11.65
N LYS A 51 16.81 -9.65 11.44
CA LYS A 51 15.41 -9.71 11.91
C LYS A 51 14.54 -10.69 11.12
N GLY A 52 15.03 -11.16 9.97
CA GLY A 52 14.43 -12.26 9.22
C GLY A 52 13.29 -11.84 8.28
N ARG A 53 13.05 -12.68 7.29
CA ARG A 53 12.09 -12.45 6.19
C ARG A 53 10.66 -12.20 6.67
N ALA A 54 10.20 -12.98 7.64
CA ALA A 54 8.84 -12.86 8.17
C ALA A 54 8.57 -11.48 8.78
N HIS A 55 9.55 -10.92 9.50
CA HIS A 55 9.44 -9.60 10.11
C HIS A 55 9.26 -8.51 9.05
N TYR A 56 10.11 -8.52 8.01
CA TYR A 56 10.03 -7.53 6.93
C TYR A 56 8.76 -7.64 6.10
N LEU A 57 8.30 -8.86 5.80
CA LEU A 57 7.01 -9.06 5.13
C LEU A 57 5.85 -8.53 5.96
N SER A 58 5.88 -8.73 7.28
CA SER A 58 4.86 -8.19 8.19
C SER A 58 4.84 -6.67 8.17
N LEU A 59 6.03 -6.03 8.22
CA LEU A 59 6.17 -4.57 8.14
C LEU A 59 5.68 -4.01 6.80
N ALA A 60 6.10 -4.61 5.68
CA ALA A 60 5.69 -4.15 4.35
C ALA A 60 4.17 -4.25 4.16
N ARG A 61 3.55 -5.37 4.58
CA ARG A 61 2.09 -5.53 4.58
C ARG A 61 1.39 -4.54 5.50
N ALA A 62 1.96 -4.22 6.66
CA ALA A 62 1.41 -3.20 7.55
C ALA A 62 1.45 -1.80 6.92
N ARG A 63 2.52 -1.46 6.18
CA ARG A 63 2.59 -0.23 5.40
C ARG A 63 1.56 -0.20 4.28
N MET A 64 1.41 -1.30 3.53
CA MET A 64 0.38 -1.42 2.48
C MET A 64 -1.01 -1.13 3.04
N ARG A 65 -1.40 -1.77 4.15
CA ARG A 65 -2.71 -1.52 4.78
C ARG A 65 -2.90 -0.06 5.22
N ARG A 66 -1.86 0.60 5.71
CA ARG A 66 -1.91 2.01 6.09
C ARG A 66 -2.06 2.92 4.86
N LEU A 67 -1.38 2.61 3.77
CA LEU A 67 -1.50 3.33 2.51
C LEU A 67 -2.92 3.19 1.94
N VAL A 68 -3.48 1.98 1.94
CA VAL A 68 -4.86 1.74 1.48
C VAL A 68 -5.85 2.53 2.32
N LYS A 69 -5.74 2.50 3.65
CA LYS A 69 -6.61 3.33 4.52
C LYS A 69 -6.48 4.82 4.23
N LEU A 70 -5.27 5.29 3.93
CA LEU A 70 -5.04 6.69 3.57
C LEU A 70 -5.69 7.02 2.23
N ALA A 71 -5.55 6.17 1.22
CA ALA A 71 -6.18 6.33 -0.08
C ALA A 71 -7.72 6.35 0.01
N GLN A 72 -8.30 5.44 0.80
CA GLN A 72 -9.73 5.38 1.08
C GLN A 72 -10.24 6.65 1.75
N SER A 73 -9.45 7.30 2.62
CA SER A 73 -9.84 8.59 3.20
C SER A 73 -9.97 9.74 2.19
N PHE A 74 -9.43 9.55 0.98
CA PHE A 74 -9.54 10.47 -0.15
C PHE A 74 -10.47 9.95 -1.26
N GLY A 75 -11.19 8.84 -1.05
CA GLY A 75 -12.12 8.26 -2.03
C GLY A 75 -11.46 7.39 -3.11
N TYR A 76 -10.20 6.96 -2.91
CA TYR A 76 -9.53 6.02 -3.81
C TYR A 76 -9.57 4.60 -3.26
N TRP A 77 -9.62 3.62 -4.16
CA TRP A 77 -9.56 2.19 -3.84
C TRP A 77 -10.59 1.79 -2.76
N GLU A 78 -11.79 2.34 -2.87
CA GLU A 78 -12.94 1.87 -2.11
C GLU A 78 -13.23 0.44 -2.57
N ASP A 79 -13.23 -0.50 -1.63
CA ASP A 79 -13.79 -1.82 -1.91
C ASP A 79 -15.27 -1.59 -2.18
N GLU A 80 -15.75 -1.90 -3.39
CA GLU A 80 -17.19 -1.88 -3.66
C GLU A 80 -17.88 -2.64 -2.53
N PRO A 81 -18.86 -2.05 -1.81
CA PRO A 81 -19.61 -2.79 -0.83
C PRO A 81 -20.30 -3.90 -1.60
N GLU A 82 -19.80 -5.13 -1.43
CA GLU A 82 -20.36 -6.36 -1.94
C GLU A 82 -21.86 -6.31 -1.67
N HIS A 83 -22.62 -5.98 -2.72
CA HIS A 83 -24.07 -5.87 -2.63
C HIS A 83 -24.53 -7.29 -2.39
N VAL A 84 -24.74 -7.65 -1.13
CA VAL A 84 -25.31 -8.93 -0.72
C VAL A 84 -26.67 -8.98 -1.40
N ALA A 85 -26.71 -9.65 -2.55
CA ALA A 85 -27.91 -9.95 -3.27
C ALA A 85 -28.82 -10.66 -2.27
N THR A 86 -29.89 -9.96 -1.90
CA THR A 86 -31.02 -10.50 -1.16
C THR A 86 -31.45 -11.79 -1.86
N ALA A 87 -31.09 -12.93 -1.28
CA ALA A 87 -31.72 -14.20 -1.59
C ALA A 87 -33.13 -14.19 -0.97
N GLU A 88 -34.03 -13.40 -1.55
CA GLU A 88 -35.47 -13.68 -1.47
C GLU A 88 -35.76 -14.80 -2.46
N ALA A 89 -35.81 -16.04 -1.95
CA ALA A 89 -36.60 -17.13 -2.52
C ALA A 89 -36.59 -18.33 -1.58
N ALA A 90 -37.55 -18.38 -0.65
CA ALA A 90 -38.22 -19.61 -0.20
C ALA A 90 -39.50 -19.27 0.55
#